data_AF-A0A7C8I305-F1
#
_entry.id   AF-A0A7C8I305-F1
#
_cell.length_a   1.000
_cell.length_b   1.000
_cell.length_c   1.000
_cell.angle_alpha   90.00
_cell.angle_beta   90.00
_cell.angle_gamma   90.00
#
_symmetry.space_group_name_H-M   'P 1'
#
loop_
_entity.id
_entity.type
_entity.pdbx_description
1 polymer ?
#
loop_
_entity_poly.entity_id
_entity_poly.type
_entity_poly.pdbx_seq_one_letter_code
_entity_poly.pdbx_strand_id
1 'polypeptide(L)'
;MAEPKNLTTKEVAILLNCSESLVRRQDMKKKLGAFYIAKRALRFPEDKVDAYINLQKKQSSENASEEAAAVKNTHCRKKLHSKFNLF
;
A
#
# COMPACT_ATOMS: atom_id res chain seq x y z
N MET A 1 -27.71 7.21 -12.74
CA MET A 1 -26.72 6.19 -12.38
C MET A 1 -25.36 6.84 -12.50
N ALA A 2 -24.65 7.07 -11.39
CA ALA A 2 -23.32 7.66 -11.44
C ALA A 2 -22.38 6.69 -12.16
N GLU A 3 -21.60 7.19 -13.11
CA GLU A 3 -20.62 6.37 -13.83
C GLU A 3 -19.59 5.81 -12.84
N PRO A 4 -19.11 4.56 -13.03
CA PRO A 4 -18.12 3.97 -12.13
C PRO A 4 -16.83 4.80 -12.19
N LYS A 5 -16.58 5.54 -11.12
CA LYS A 5 -15.45 6.46 -11.04
C LYS A 5 -14.18 5.66 -10.74
N ASN A 6 -13.14 5.93 -11.51
CA ASN A 6 -11.84 5.29 -11.33
C ASN A 6 -10.92 6.21 -10.52
N LEU A 7 -10.54 5.76 -9.33
CA LEU A 7 -9.72 6.50 -8.39
C LEU A 7 -8.24 6.46 -8.79
N THR A 8 -7.54 7.54 -8.47
CA THR A 8 -6.08 7.66 -8.54
C THR A 8 -5.42 7.00 -7.33
N THR A 9 -4.11 6.75 -7.44
CA THR A 9 -3.31 6.30 -6.29
C THR A 9 -3.41 7.25 -5.10
N LYS A 10 -3.43 8.57 -5.37
CA LYS A 10 -3.49 9.60 -4.32
C LYS A 10 -4.82 9.57 -3.57
N GLU A 11 -5.93 9.48 -4.30
CA GLU A 11 -7.27 9.37 -3.69
C GLU A 11 -7.40 8.10 -2.85
N VAL A 12 -6.95 6.95 -3.37
CA VAL A 12 -6.97 5.69 -2.61
C VAL A 12 -6.10 5.76 -1.36
N ALA A 13 -4.92 6.39 -1.45
CA ALA A 13 -4.03 6.58 -0.30
C ALA A 13 -4.69 7.42 0.80
N ILE A 14 -5.42 8.49 0.43
CA ILE A 14 -6.19 9.32 1.35
C ILE A 14 -7.33 8.52 1.98
N LEU A 15 -8.11 7.77 1.19
CA LEU A 15 -9.24 6.97 1.67
C LEU A 15 -8.82 5.87 2.66
N LEU A 16 -7.68 5.22 2.40
CA LEU A 16 -7.13 4.16 3.25
C LEU A 16 -6.23 4.69 4.37
N ASN A 17 -6.05 6.02 4.47
CA ASN A 17 -5.13 6.68 5.39
C ASN A 17 -3.72 6.04 5.39
N CYS A 18 -3.16 5.81 4.21
CA CYS A 18 -1.87 5.15 4.02
C CYS A 18 -0.99 5.87 2.98
N SER A 19 0.28 5.47 2.86
CA SER A 19 1.17 6.11 1.88
C SER A 19 0.90 5.65 0.45
N GLU A 20 1.09 6.53 -0.55
CA GLU A 20 0.99 6.16 -1.97
C GLU A 20 1.94 5.02 -2.35
N SER A 21 3.11 4.95 -1.70
CA SER A 21 4.09 3.89 -1.92
C SER A 21 3.53 2.51 -1.59
N LEU A 22 2.72 2.41 -0.53
CA LEU A 22 2.05 1.18 -0.10
C LEU A 22 0.99 0.78 -1.13
N VAL A 23 0.18 1.72 -1.59
CA VAL A 23 -0.85 1.48 -2.62
C VAL A 23 -0.23 1.01 -3.94
N ARG A 24 0.99 1.46 -4.27
CA ARG A 24 1.72 1.06 -5.48
C ARG A 24 2.37 -0.32 -5.40
N ARG A 25 2.43 -0.96 -4.22
CA ARG A 25 2.96 -2.31 -4.08
C ARG A 25 2.11 -3.32 -4.83
N GLN A 26 2.74 -4.40 -5.29
CA GLN A 26 2.11 -5.37 -6.17
C GLN A 26 0.98 -6.16 -5.47
N ASP A 27 1.14 -6.46 -4.19
CA ASP A 27 0.12 -7.06 -3.33
C ASP A 27 -1.13 -6.18 -3.22
N MET A 28 -0.95 -4.89 -2.94
CA MET A 28 -2.05 -3.93 -2.81
C MET A 28 -2.75 -3.70 -4.14
N LYS A 29 -2.01 -3.59 -5.24
CA LYS A 29 -2.59 -3.51 -6.59
C LYS A 29 -3.49 -4.71 -6.89
N LYS A 30 -3.06 -5.93 -6.56
CA LYS A 30 -3.87 -7.14 -6.75
C LYS A 30 -5.14 -7.12 -5.90
N LYS A 31 -5.02 -6.79 -4.61
CA LYS A 31 -6.16 -6.72 -3.68
C LYS A 31 -7.22 -5.69 -4.10
N LEU A 32 -6.78 -4.50 -4.50
CA LEU A 32 -7.67 -3.41 -4.91
C LEU A 32 -8.11 -3.51 -6.38
N GLY A 33 -7.63 -4.52 -7.13
CA GLY A 33 -7.95 -4.71 -8.53
C GLY A 33 -7.48 -3.57 -9.43
N ALA A 34 -6.29 -3.03 -9.16
CA ALA A 34 -5.71 -1.94 -9.91
C ALA A 34 -5.44 -2.34 -11.36
N PHE A 35 -5.66 -1.40 -12.28
CA PHE A 35 -5.40 -1.59 -13.70
C PHE A 35 -4.72 -0.37 -14.29
N TYR A 36 -4.03 -0.56 -15.41
CA TYR A 36 -3.43 0.53 -16.15
C TYR A 36 -4.37 0.96 -17.28
N ILE A 37 -4.71 2.24 -17.33
CA ILE A 37 -5.27 2.87 -18.53
C ILE A 37 -4.10 3.13 -19.49
N ALA A 38 -4.13 2.46 -20.62
CA ALA A 38 -3.03 2.40 -21.58
C ALA A 38 -1.71 1.98 -20.90
N LYS A 39 -0.62 2.72 -21.12
CA LYS A 39 0.72 2.37 -20.61
C LYS A 39 1.19 3.22 -19.42
N ARG A 40 0.37 4.16 -18.92
CA ARG A 40 0.85 5.20 -18.01
C ARG A 40 0.02 5.40 -16.74
N ALA A 41 -1.31 5.35 -16.82
CA ALA A 41 -2.14 5.77 -15.71
C ALA A 41 -2.64 4.57 -14.89
N LEU A 42 -2.12 4.40 -13.68
CA LEU A 42 -2.62 3.42 -12.72
C LEU A 42 -3.93 3.93 -12.11
N ARG A 43 -4.98 3.12 -12.20
CA ARG A 43 -6.31 3.43 -11.69
C ARG A 43 -6.87 2.28 -10.86
N PHE A 44 -7.78 2.62 -9.97
CA PHE A 44 -8.43 1.72 -9.04
C PHE A 44 -9.94 1.87 -9.18
N PRO A 45 -10.70 0.78 -9.42
CA PRO A 45 -12.15 0.83 -9.40
C PRO A 45 -12.66 1.19 -7.99
N GLU A 46 -13.53 2.18 -7.87
CA GLU A 46 -14.12 2.62 -6.59
C GLU A 46 -14.80 1.45 -5.87
N ASP A 47 -15.64 0.67 -6.56
CA ASP A 47 -16.35 -0.49 -5.99
C ASP A 47 -15.42 -1.49 -5.28
N LYS A 48 -14.24 -1.73 -5.84
CA LYS A 48 -13.26 -2.67 -5.25
C LYS A 48 -12.55 -2.09 -4.04
N VAL A 49 -12.28 -0.79 -4.07
CA VAL A 49 -11.69 -0.07 -2.93
C VAL A 49 -12.68 -0.05 -1.76
N ASP A 50 -13.96 0.23 -2.04
CA ASP A 50 -15.01 0.22 -1.04
C ASP A 50 -15.27 -1.18 -0.46
N ALA A 51 -15.30 -2.20 -1.33
CA ALA A 51 -15.39 -3.59 -0.88
C ALA A 51 -14.22 -3.96 0.06
N TYR A 52 -13.01 -3.50 -0.25
CA TYR A 52 -11.84 -3.71 0.60
C TYR A 52 -11.97 -3.01 1.96
N ILE A 53 -12.40 -1.74 1.98
CA ILE A 53 -12.64 -0.99 3.22
C ILE A 53 -13.70 -1.68 4.08
N ASN A 54 -14.79 -2.12 3.46
CA ASN A 54 -15.87 -2.82 4.15
C ASN A 54 -15.42 -4.18 4.71
N LEU A 55 -14.57 -4.90 3.98
CA LEU A 55 -13.97 -6.14 4.46
C LEU A 55 -13.06 -5.88 5.66
N GLN A 56 -12.20 -4.85 5.61
CA GLN A 56 -11.34 -4.49 6.73
C GLN A 56 -12.16 -4.15 7.98
N LYS A 57 -13.22 -3.34 7.84
CA LYS A 57 -14.11 -2.99 8.96
C LYS A 57 -14.71 -4.23 9.65
N LYS A 58 -15.14 -5.23 8.86
CA LYS A 58 -15.67 -6.50 9.41
C LYS A 58 -14.59 -7.32 10.13
N GLN A 59 -13.39 -7.38 9.57
CA GLN A 59 -12.27 -8.11 10.19
C GLN A 59 -11.77 -7.44 11.47
N SER A 60 -11.82 -6.11 11.54
CA SER A 60 -11.46 -5.34 12.73
C SER A 60 -12.46 -5.52 13.88
N SER A 61 -13.75 -5.75 13.59
CA SER A 61 -14.73 -6.06 14.64
C SER A 61 -14.59 -7.47 15.23
N GLU A 62 -13.95 -8.40 14.51
CA GLU A 62 -13.71 -9.77 14.98
C GLU A 62 -12.35 -9.93 15.67
N ASN A 63 -11.39 -9.03 15.42
CA ASN A 63 -10.04 -9.07 15.99
C ASN A 63 -9.69 -7.74 16.65
N ALA A 64 -10.37 -7.40 17.74
CA ALA A 64 -9.83 -6.45 18.70
C ALA A 64 -8.73 -7.15 19.52
N SER A 65 -7.58 -7.40 18.88
CA SER A 65 -6.36 -7.80 19.56
C SER A 65 -5.22 -6.92 19.08
N GLU A 66 -4.87 -5.99 19.96
CA GLU A 66 -3.62 -5.26 20.08
C GLU A 66 -2.43 -5.91 19.35
N GLU A 67 -1.81 -5.17 18.43
CA GLU A 67 -0.38 -4.86 18.53
C GLU A 67 -0.03 -3.79 17.49
N ALA A 68 0.29 -2.60 17.98
CA ALA A 68 1.05 -1.63 17.20
C ALA A 68 2.41 -2.27 16.91
N ALA A 69 2.54 -2.90 15.74
CA ALA A 69 3.77 -3.55 15.33
C ALA A 69 4.91 -2.54 15.42
N ALA A 70 5.75 -2.70 16.45
CA ALA A 70 6.89 -1.85 16.70
C ALA A 70 7.72 -1.78 15.42
N VAL A 71 7.78 -0.58 14.83
CA VAL A 71 8.59 -0.30 13.65
C VAL A 71 10.04 -0.51 14.06
N LYS A 72 10.55 -1.72 13.83
CA LYS A 72 11.98 -2.00 13.93
C LYS A 72 12.64 -1.20 12.81
N ASN A 73 13.15 -0.03 13.17
CA ASN A 73 14.04 0.78 12.33
C ASN A 73 15.28 -0.06 12.01
N THR A 74 15.23 -0.87 10.95
CA THR A 74 16.42 -1.46 10.37
C THR A 74 17.16 -0.36 9.63
N HIS A 75 18.03 0.34 10.36
CA HIS A 75 19.00 1.28 9.84
C HIS A 75 19.98 0.51 8.93
N CYS A 76 19.58 0.24 7.68
CA CYS A 76 20.47 -0.35 6.70
C CYS A 76 21.43 0.74 6.20
N ARG A 77 22.53 0.95 6.95
CA ARG A 77 23.69 1.69 6.46
C ARG A 77 24.97 1.08 7.05
N LYS A 78 25.77 0.48 6.18
CA LYS A 78 27.16 0.87 5.86
C LYS A 78 27.80 -0.19 4.95
N LYS A 79 28.17 0.18 3.72
CA LYS A 79 29.29 -0.49 3.04
C LYS A 79 30.57 0.06 3.68
N LEU A 80 31.11 -0.67 4.65
CA LEU A 80 32.42 -0.38 5.22
C LEU A 80 33.45 -1.07 4.33
N HIS A 81 33.88 -0.40 3.25
CA HIS A 81 35.10 -0.80 2.57
C HIS A 81 36.27 -0.38 3.48
N SER A 82 36.61 -1.20 4.48
CA SER A 82 37.92 -1.13 5.11
C SER A 82 38.89 -1.94 4.25
N LYS A 83 39.51 -1.30 3.25
CA LYS A 83 40.77 -1.82 2.73
C LYS A 83 41.85 -1.51 3.77
N PHE A 84 42.09 -2.43 4.68
CA PHE A 84 43.38 -2.47 5.37
C PHE A 84 44.38 -3.07 4.38
N ASN A 85 45.24 -2.24 3.81
CA ASN A 85 46.47 -2.73 3.20
C ASN A 85 47.43 -3.03 4.35
N LEU A 86 47.45 -4.28 4.80
CA LEU A 86 48.68 -4.85 5.38
C LEU A 86 49.51 -5.31 4.19
N PHE A 87 50.57 -4.58 3.88
CA PHE A 87 51.90 -5.07 3.49
C PHE A 87 52.79 -3.84 3.24
#